data_AF-A0A7C3TWX1-F1
#
_entry.id   AF-A0A7C3TWX1-F1
#
_cell.length_a   1.000
_cell.length_b   1.000
_cell.length_c   1.000
_cell.angle_alpha   90.00
_cell.angle_beta   90.00
_cell.angle_gamma   90.00
#
_symmetry.space_group_name_H-M   'P 1'
#
loop_
_entity.id
_entity.type
_entity.pdbx_description
1 polymer ?
#
loop_
_entity_poly.entity_id
_entity_poly.type
_entity_poly.pdbx_seq_one_letter_code
_entity_poly.pdbx_strand_id
1 'polypeptide(L)'
;MNGNLNCFLPNSALTLIKEEKEFFLSEGTILFADVAGFTPLTEALMVLGKEGSEELTRILNNYFSEMIDIVYEYNGDILRFAGDAMTIFFESDKGETAISCGLKMLKTMNKFEKVDTRAGQFKFEMKVGCAFGKVQIGILNDGTEVDYYALGEPLDLCAEAEHHAKRGEIVAEKNVSINSSFLKTAVKENFFKV
;
A
#
# COMPACT_ATOMS: atom_id res chain seq x y z
N MET A 1 -8.18 -20.63 17.23
CA MET A 1 -7.66 -19.83 16.11
C MET A 1 -6.57 -20.65 15.43
N ASN A 2 -6.90 -21.37 14.34
CA ASN A 2 -5.87 -21.81 13.40
C ASN A 2 -5.46 -20.56 12.62
N GLY A 3 -4.54 -19.77 13.21
CA GLY A 3 -4.23 -18.43 12.74
C GLY A 3 -3.50 -18.51 11.41
N ASN A 4 -4.12 -17.98 10.35
CA ASN A 4 -3.45 -17.75 9.09
C ASN A 4 -2.40 -16.63 9.31
N LEU A 5 -1.11 -17.01 9.35
CA LEU A 5 -0.01 -16.05 9.54
C LEU A 5 0.11 -15.05 8.37
N ASN A 6 -0.52 -15.32 7.22
CA ASN A 6 -0.60 -14.38 6.09
C ASN A 6 -1.31 -13.07 6.48
N CYS A 7 -2.05 -13.04 7.60
CA CYS A 7 -2.65 -11.81 8.11
C CYS A 7 -1.65 -10.90 8.85
N PHE A 8 -0.45 -11.41 9.16
CA PHE A 8 0.57 -10.72 9.97
C PHE A 8 1.93 -10.62 9.27
N LEU A 9 2.21 -11.52 8.32
CA LEU A 9 3.46 -11.57 7.58
C LEU A 9 3.20 -11.52 6.07
N PRO A 10 4.02 -10.77 5.32
CA PRO A 10 4.02 -10.84 3.85
C PRO A 10 4.28 -12.27 3.36
N ASN A 11 3.76 -12.61 2.18
CA ASN A 11 3.98 -13.92 1.57
C ASN A 11 5.47 -14.16 1.27
N SER A 12 6.21 -13.10 0.94
CA SER A 12 7.67 -13.10 0.81
C SER A 12 8.39 -13.52 2.10
N ALA A 13 7.99 -12.96 3.25
CA ALA A 13 8.54 -13.32 4.55
C ALA A 13 8.20 -14.78 4.92
N LEU A 14 6.97 -15.22 4.64
CA LEU A 14 6.59 -16.63 4.86
C LEU A 14 7.38 -17.60 3.99
N THR A 15 7.72 -17.20 2.76
CA THR A 15 8.57 -17.99 1.86
C THR A 15 9.98 -18.14 2.43
N LEU A 16 10.55 -17.05 2.96
CA LEU A 16 11.86 -17.09 3.63
C LEU A 16 11.88 -18.05 4.83
N ILE A 17 10.85 -17.99 5.69
CA ILE A 17 10.73 -18.90 6.84
C ILE A 17 10.66 -20.36 6.38
N LYS A 18 9.86 -20.66 5.34
CA LYS A 18 9.69 -22.02 4.82
C LYS A 18 10.94 -22.57 4.15
N GLU A 19 11.71 -21.71 3.48
CA GLU A 19 12.93 -22.09 2.77
C GLU A 19 14.18 -22.02 3.64
N GLU A 20 14.05 -21.68 4.93
CA GLU A 20 15.16 -21.49 5.87
C GLU A 20 16.22 -20.50 5.32
N LYS A 21 15.75 -19.43 4.68
CA LYS A 21 16.60 -18.36 4.12
C LYS A 21 16.52 -17.12 5.00
N GLU A 22 17.66 -16.44 5.16
CA GLU A 22 17.71 -15.16 5.88
C GLU A 22 17.16 -14.00 5.03
N PHE A 23 17.44 -14.00 3.72
CA PHE A 23 16.94 -13.00 2.78
C PHE A 23 16.92 -13.52 1.35
N PHE A 24 16.18 -12.82 0.48
CA PHE A 24 16.29 -12.96 -0.97
C PHE A 24 16.35 -11.59 -1.63
N LEU A 25 16.94 -11.57 -2.83
CA LEU A 25 16.92 -10.42 -3.72
C LEU A 25 15.94 -10.71 -4.84
N SER A 26 15.07 -9.76 -5.12
CA SER A 26 14.15 -9.80 -6.24
C SER A 26 14.12 -8.45 -6.95
N GLU A 27 13.47 -8.41 -8.11
CA GLU A 27 13.27 -7.20 -8.90
C GLU A 27 11.79 -7.08 -9.21
N GLY A 28 11.23 -5.88 -9.06
CA GLY A 28 9.81 -5.66 -9.24
C GLY A 28 9.41 -4.22 -8.98
N THR A 29 8.11 -3.99 -8.92
CA THR A 29 7.55 -2.66 -8.68
C THR A 29 7.04 -2.55 -7.25
N ILE A 30 7.46 -1.49 -6.56
CA ILE A 30 6.89 -1.07 -5.28
C ILE A 30 5.78 -0.07 -5.57
N LEU A 31 4.62 -0.30 -4.97
CA LEU A 31 3.52 0.65 -4.89
C LEU A 31 3.38 1.12 -3.45
N PHE A 32 3.34 2.44 -3.25
CA PHE A 32 3.08 3.06 -1.97
C PHE A 32 1.76 3.82 -2.07
N ALA A 33 0.77 3.42 -1.29
CA ALA A 33 -0.53 4.06 -1.22
C ALA A 33 -0.66 4.79 0.11
N ASP A 34 -0.70 6.12 0.07
CA ASP A 34 -0.97 6.97 1.23
C ASP A 34 -2.43 7.40 1.22
N VAL A 35 -3.10 7.29 2.37
CA VAL A 35 -4.51 7.62 2.51
C VAL A 35 -4.65 8.87 3.34
N ALA A 36 -5.41 9.84 2.85
CA ALA A 36 -5.78 11.02 3.60
C ALA A 36 -7.22 10.86 4.13
N GLY A 37 -7.42 11.21 5.40
CA GLY A 37 -8.74 11.34 6.01
C GLY A 37 -8.98 10.45 7.23
N PHE A 38 -8.09 9.50 7.53
CA PHE A 38 -8.22 8.67 8.74
C PHE A 38 -7.90 9.41 10.02
N THR A 39 -6.86 10.26 10.04
CA THR A 39 -6.51 11.00 11.26
C THR A 39 -7.66 11.90 11.73
N PRO A 40 -8.27 12.76 10.88
CA PRO A 40 -9.39 13.59 11.31
C PRO A 40 -10.62 12.78 11.72
N LEU A 41 -10.90 11.66 11.04
CA LEU A 41 -11.99 10.76 11.42
C LEU A 41 -11.73 10.14 12.80
N THR A 42 -10.51 9.66 13.03
CA THR A 42 -10.11 9.02 14.28
C THR A 42 -10.26 9.98 15.43
N GLU A 43 -9.71 11.19 15.31
CA GLU A 43 -9.82 12.24 16.33
C GLU A 43 -11.29 12.56 16.65
N ALA A 44 -12.13 12.71 15.62
CA ALA A 44 -13.54 13.06 15.81
C ALA A 44 -14.35 11.93 16.47
N LEU A 45 -14.11 10.67 16.09
CA LEU A 45 -14.81 9.52 16.66
C LEU A 45 -14.33 9.17 18.07
N MET A 46 -13.05 9.38 18.40
CA MET A 46 -12.54 9.09 19.75
C MET A 46 -13.22 9.95 20.84
N VAL A 47 -13.70 11.15 20.49
CA VAL A 47 -14.47 12.01 21.41
C VAL A 47 -15.80 11.36 21.84
N LEU A 48 -16.37 10.48 21.01
CA LEU A 48 -17.61 9.76 21.29
C LEU A 48 -17.42 8.51 22.15
N GLY A 49 -16.19 8.25 22.63
CA GLY A 49 -15.86 7.13 23.50
C GLY A 49 -16.09 5.78 22.82
N LYS A 50 -16.76 4.86 23.53
CA LYS A 50 -16.92 3.46 23.08
C LYS A 50 -17.64 3.36 21.73
N GLU A 51 -18.73 4.10 21.55
CA GLU A 51 -19.52 4.02 20.32
C GLU A 51 -18.74 4.51 19.09
N GLY A 52 -17.91 5.55 19.26
CA GLY A 52 -17.04 6.04 18.19
C GLY A 52 -15.89 5.07 17.88
N SER A 53 -15.35 4.38 18.88
CA SER A 53 -14.32 3.35 18.68
C SER A 53 -14.84 2.14 17.88
N GLU A 54 -16.05 1.67 18.18
CA GLU A 54 -16.71 0.59 17.43
C GLU A 54 -16.99 1.01 15.98
N GLU A 55 -17.44 2.25 15.78
CA GLU A 55 -17.72 2.82 14.46
C GLU A 55 -16.45 3.00 13.63
N LEU A 56 -15.37 3.51 14.24
CA LEU A 56 -14.06 3.63 13.60
C LEU A 56 -13.54 2.27 13.16
N THR A 57 -13.61 1.27 14.04
CA THR A 57 -13.18 -0.10 13.75
C THR A 57 -13.92 -0.67 12.55
N ARG A 58 -15.25 -0.47 12.48
CA ARG A 58 -16.07 -0.92 11.34
C ARG A 58 -15.65 -0.23 10.04
N ILE A 59 -15.41 1.08 10.07
CA ILE A 59 -15.02 1.85 8.87
C ILE A 59 -13.64 1.41 8.39
N LEU A 60 -12.66 1.29 9.30
CA LEU A 60 -11.31 0.84 8.99
C LEU A 60 -11.31 -0.58 8.42
N ASN A 61 -12.02 -1.51 9.04
CA ASN A 61 -12.08 -2.90 8.56
C ASN A 61 -12.70 -2.97 7.16
N ASN A 62 -13.80 -2.25 6.91
CA ASN A 62 -14.42 -2.23 5.57
C ASN A 62 -13.46 -1.67 4.51
N TYR A 63 -12.72 -0.62 4.85
CA TYR A 63 -11.72 -0.02 3.96
C TYR A 63 -10.57 -1.00 3.67
N PHE A 64 -9.91 -1.49 4.73
CA PHE A 64 -8.74 -2.35 4.58
C PHE A 64 -9.10 -3.65 3.89
N SER A 65 -10.25 -4.27 4.18
CA SER A 65 -10.69 -5.48 3.48
C SER A 65 -10.78 -5.25 1.97
N GLU A 66 -11.42 -4.17 1.51
CA GLU A 66 -11.53 -3.87 0.08
C GLU A 66 -10.18 -3.60 -0.59
N MET A 67 -9.27 -2.89 0.09
CA MET A 67 -7.93 -2.61 -0.45
C MET A 67 -7.05 -3.85 -0.49
N ILE A 68 -7.08 -4.67 0.57
CA ILE A 68 -6.34 -5.92 0.65
C ILE A 68 -6.81 -6.89 -0.43
N ASP A 69 -8.12 -7.03 -0.61
CA ASP A 69 -8.70 -7.88 -1.66
C ASP A 69 -8.24 -7.45 -3.06
N ILE A 70 -8.18 -6.13 -3.32
CA ILE A 70 -7.66 -5.61 -4.59
C ILE A 70 -6.16 -5.95 -4.73
N VAL A 71 -5.34 -5.74 -3.71
CA VAL A 71 -3.90 -6.05 -3.81
C VAL A 71 -3.69 -7.52 -4.16
N TYR A 72 -4.43 -8.42 -3.51
CA TYR A 72 -4.33 -9.86 -3.79
C TYR A 72 -4.95 -10.27 -5.14
N GLU A 73 -5.98 -9.57 -5.64
CA GLU A 73 -6.50 -9.75 -7.01
C GLU A 73 -5.39 -9.54 -8.06
N TYR A 74 -4.45 -8.63 -7.79
CA TYR A 74 -3.31 -8.32 -8.67
C TYR A 74 -2.03 -9.07 -8.29
N ASN A 75 -2.10 -10.06 -7.39
CA ASN A 75 -0.94 -10.83 -6.89
C ASN A 75 0.15 -9.95 -6.24
N GLY A 76 -0.22 -8.81 -5.65
CA GLY A 76 0.69 -7.99 -4.86
C GLY A 76 0.94 -8.60 -3.48
N ASP A 77 2.15 -8.39 -2.97
CA ASP A 77 2.52 -8.74 -1.60
C ASP A 77 2.52 -7.49 -0.73
N ILE A 78 1.63 -7.42 0.26
CA ILE A 78 1.57 -6.28 1.17
C ILE A 78 2.77 -6.41 2.11
N LEU A 79 3.80 -5.62 1.84
CA LEU A 79 5.00 -5.63 2.65
C LEU A 79 4.73 -5.06 4.02
N ARG A 80 4.06 -3.91 4.14
CA ARG A 80 3.72 -3.36 5.46
C ARG A 80 2.59 -2.35 5.41
N PHE A 81 1.96 -2.18 6.56
CA PHE A 81 1.12 -1.02 6.88
C PHE A 81 1.93 -0.03 7.71
N ALA A 82 1.82 1.25 7.40
CA ALA A 82 2.40 2.34 8.19
C ALA A 82 1.29 3.35 8.51
N GLY A 83 0.61 3.14 9.64
CA GLY A 83 -0.63 3.86 9.93
C GLY A 83 -1.71 3.47 8.92
N ASP A 84 -2.13 4.45 8.13
CA ASP A 84 -3.09 4.33 7.04
C ASP A 84 -2.47 4.10 5.65
N ALA A 85 -1.13 4.16 5.55
CA ALA A 85 -0.43 3.87 4.30
C ALA A 85 -0.12 2.38 4.11
N MET A 86 -0.03 1.96 2.85
CA MET A 86 0.31 0.59 2.43
C MET A 86 1.53 0.59 1.51
N THR A 87 2.50 -0.26 1.81
CA THR A 87 3.61 -0.59 0.90
C THR A 87 3.40 -1.98 0.33
N ILE A 88 3.34 -2.07 -1.00
CA ILE A 88 3.03 -3.31 -1.71
C ILE A 88 4.14 -3.60 -2.72
N PHE A 89 4.57 -4.85 -2.80
CA PHE A 89 5.56 -5.33 -3.75
C PHE A 89 4.92 -6.23 -4.80
N PHE A 90 5.16 -5.92 -6.06
CA PHE A 90 4.80 -6.74 -7.20
C PHE A 90 6.06 -7.36 -7.79
N GLU A 91 6.37 -8.58 -7.36
CA GLU A 91 7.54 -9.33 -7.82
C GLU A 91 7.50 -9.57 -9.33
N SER A 92 8.63 -9.38 -10.01
CA SER A 92 8.79 -9.49 -11.47
C SER A 92 7.91 -8.54 -12.30
N ASP A 93 7.10 -7.68 -11.68
CA ASP A 93 6.32 -6.66 -12.37
C ASP A 93 7.19 -5.46 -12.72
N LYS A 94 7.11 -5.02 -13.97
CA LYS A 94 7.81 -3.82 -14.44
C LYS A 94 6.99 -2.54 -14.32
N GLY A 95 5.73 -2.62 -13.87
CA GLY A 95 4.91 -1.45 -13.62
C GLY A 95 3.43 -1.64 -13.97
N GLU A 96 3.11 -2.44 -14.99
CA GLU A 96 1.74 -2.54 -15.49
C GLU A 96 0.76 -3.09 -14.45
N THR A 97 1.18 -4.12 -13.71
CA THR A 97 0.34 -4.75 -12.68
C THR A 97 0.15 -3.80 -11.51
N ALA A 98 1.25 -3.18 -11.04
CA ALA A 98 1.20 -2.22 -9.94
C ALA A 98 0.32 -1.01 -10.29
N ILE A 99 0.48 -0.43 -11.48
CA ILE A 99 -0.32 0.73 -11.92
C ILE A 99 -1.80 0.35 -12.08
N SER A 100 -2.09 -0.82 -12.63
CA SER A 100 -3.48 -1.30 -12.74
C SER A 100 -4.14 -1.52 -11.38
N CYS A 101 -3.40 -2.11 -10.43
CA CYS A 101 -3.83 -2.24 -9.04
C CYS A 101 -4.12 -0.87 -8.41
N GLY A 102 -3.19 0.08 -8.54
CA GLY A 102 -3.36 1.45 -8.05
C GLY A 102 -4.59 2.14 -8.62
N LEU A 103 -4.84 2.02 -9.94
CA LEU A 103 -6.04 2.59 -10.57
C LEU A 103 -7.33 1.96 -10.04
N LYS A 104 -7.32 0.64 -9.79
CA LYS A 104 -8.44 -0.06 -9.18
C LYS A 104 -8.68 0.41 -7.74
N MET A 105 -7.62 0.58 -6.94
CA MET A 105 -7.71 1.13 -5.58
C MET A 105 -8.31 2.53 -5.60
N LEU A 106 -7.78 3.44 -6.43
CA LEU A 106 -8.31 4.80 -6.59
C LEU A 106 -9.78 4.81 -7.03
N LYS A 107 -10.19 3.92 -7.94
CA LYS A 107 -11.60 3.80 -8.34
C LYS A 107 -12.49 3.32 -7.21
N THR A 108 -12.02 2.37 -6.40
CA THR A 108 -12.75 1.84 -5.25
C THR A 108 -12.85 2.88 -4.13
N MET A 109 -11.90 3.81 -4.02
CA MET A 109 -11.96 4.94 -3.08
C MET A 109 -13.22 5.80 -3.22
N ASN A 110 -13.87 5.82 -4.39
CA ASN A 110 -15.13 6.51 -4.58
C ASN A 110 -16.25 5.99 -3.64
N LYS A 111 -16.17 4.73 -3.18
CA LYS A 111 -17.10 4.19 -2.16
C LYS A 111 -16.94 4.90 -0.80
N PHE A 112 -15.77 5.49 -0.55
CA PHE A 112 -15.39 6.16 0.70
C PHE A 112 -15.27 7.68 0.53
N GLU A 113 -15.78 8.22 -0.58
CA GLU A 113 -15.83 9.67 -0.81
C GLU A 113 -16.75 10.37 0.19
N LYS A 114 -17.74 9.63 0.71
CA LYS A 114 -18.73 10.12 1.65
C LYS A 114 -18.99 9.08 2.74
N VAL A 115 -18.21 9.17 3.81
CA VAL A 115 -18.36 8.33 5.01
C VAL A 115 -19.20 9.10 6.03
N ASP A 116 -20.48 8.75 6.11
CA ASP A 116 -21.39 9.31 7.11
C ASP A 116 -21.16 8.64 8.47
N THR A 117 -20.94 9.45 9.49
CA THR A 117 -20.68 9.00 10.86
C THR A 117 -21.46 9.82 11.88
N ARG A 118 -21.49 9.34 13.13
CA ARG A 118 -22.03 10.12 14.25
C ARG A 118 -21.29 11.44 14.50
N ALA A 119 -20.02 11.53 14.13
CA ALA A 119 -19.20 12.74 14.28
C ALA A 119 -19.26 13.67 13.06
N GLY A 120 -20.12 13.37 12.09
CA GLY A 120 -20.24 14.11 10.83
C GLY A 120 -19.79 13.30 9.63
N GLN A 121 -19.51 14.00 8.54
CA GLN A 121 -19.16 13.40 7.26
C GLN A 121 -17.69 13.56 6.96
N PHE A 122 -17.05 12.46 6.57
CA PHE A 122 -15.64 12.40 6.25
C PHE A 122 -15.46 11.91 4.83
N LYS A 123 -14.36 12.34 4.21
CA LYS A 123 -13.94 11.93 2.88
C LYS A 123 -12.59 11.25 3.01
N PHE A 124 -12.45 10.08 2.40
CA PHE A 124 -11.14 9.46 2.21
C PHE A 124 -10.65 9.71 0.80
N GLU A 125 -9.37 9.99 0.69
CA GLU A 125 -8.69 10.18 -0.58
C GLU A 125 -7.36 9.45 -0.52
N MET A 126 -6.83 9.05 -1.68
CA MET A 126 -5.58 8.28 -1.74
C MET A 126 -4.64 8.92 -2.73
N LYS A 127 -3.35 8.83 -2.44
CA LYS A 127 -2.27 9.13 -3.37
C LYS A 127 -1.44 7.88 -3.56
N VAL A 128 -0.92 7.69 -4.76
CA VAL A 128 -0.13 6.50 -5.07
C VAL A 128 1.20 6.90 -5.70
N GLY A 129 2.27 6.40 -5.11
CA GLY A 129 3.61 6.37 -5.69
C GLY A 129 3.92 4.99 -6.25
N CYS A 130 4.69 4.92 -7.33
CA CYS A 130 5.25 3.68 -7.86
C CYS A 130 6.73 3.84 -8.23
N ALA A 131 7.56 2.83 -7.95
CA ALA A 131 8.93 2.77 -8.45
C ALA A 131 9.35 1.32 -8.74
N PHE A 132 10.21 1.14 -9.73
CA PHE A 132 10.70 -0.17 -10.17
C PHE A 132 12.18 -0.35 -9.82
N GLY A 133 12.55 -1.54 -9.38
CA GLY A 133 13.96 -1.93 -9.26
C GLY A 133 14.18 -3.12 -8.33
N LYS A 134 15.42 -3.24 -7.84
CA LYS A 134 15.82 -4.35 -6.98
C LYS A 134 15.42 -4.10 -5.53
N VAL A 135 14.86 -5.14 -4.91
CA VAL A 135 14.40 -5.14 -3.53
C VAL A 135 14.99 -6.36 -2.83
N GLN A 136 15.55 -6.14 -1.64
CA GLN A 136 15.93 -7.20 -0.72
C GLN A 136 14.84 -7.36 0.33
N ILE A 137 14.30 -8.57 0.48
CA ILE A 137 13.39 -8.91 1.57
C ILE A 137 14.11 -9.91 2.47
N GLY A 138 14.09 -9.66 3.78
CA GLY A 138 14.78 -10.50 4.75
C GLY A 138 14.06 -10.62 6.07
N ILE A 139 14.51 -11.56 6.88
CA ILE A 139 14.03 -11.81 8.24
C ILE A 139 15.07 -11.30 9.24
N LEU A 140 14.61 -10.67 10.30
CA LEU A 140 15.36 -10.42 11.53
C LEU A 140 14.90 -11.45 12.56
N ASN A 141 15.83 -12.27 13.04
CA ASN A 141 15.56 -13.23 14.11
C ASN A 141 16.66 -13.11 15.15
N ASP A 142 16.32 -12.62 16.34
CA ASP A 142 17.26 -12.48 17.46
C ASP A 142 17.25 -13.68 18.43
N GLY A 143 16.51 -14.74 18.08
CA GLY A 143 16.29 -15.93 18.91
C GLY A 143 15.07 -15.84 19.82
N THR A 144 14.43 -14.67 19.93
CA THR A 144 13.21 -14.45 20.73
C THR A 144 12.07 -13.83 19.94
N GLU A 145 12.39 -12.93 19.01
CA GLU A 145 11.45 -12.26 18.13
C GLU A 145 11.84 -12.47 16.66
N VAL A 146 10.83 -12.56 15.81
CA VAL A 146 10.98 -12.65 14.36
C VAL A 146 10.25 -11.46 13.75
N ASP A 147 10.99 -10.62 13.04
CA ASP A 147 10.47 -9.53 12.21
C ASP A 147 11.00 -9.68 10.78
N TYR A 148 10.53 -8.87 9.85
CA TYR A 148 11.02 -8.82 8.47
C TYR A 148 11.38 -7.40 8.07
N TYR A 149 12.18 -7.28 7.02
CA TYR A 149 12.55 -6.01 6.43
C TYR A 149 12.48 -6.08 4.92
N ALA A 150 12.25 -4.92 4.31
CA ALA A 150 12.45 -4.69 2.89
C ALA A 150 13.41 -3.51 2.71
N LEU A 151 14.39 -3.67 1.83
CA LEU A 151 15.39 -2.65 1.51
C LEU A 151 15.55 -2.52 0.00
N GLY A 152 15.84 -1.30 -0.46
CA GLY A 152 16.10 -1.03 -1.86
C GLY A 152 15.71 0.40 -2.23
N GLU A 153 16.46 0.98 -3.17
CA GLU A 153 16.18 2.30 -3.74
C GLU A 153 14.72 2.50 -4.21
N PRO A 154 14.01 1.49 -4.76
CA PRO A 154 12.62 1.64 -5.15
C PRO A 154 11.68 2.02 -3.99
N LEU A 155 11.99 1.66 -2.74
CA LEU A 155 11.15 2.05 -1.59
C LEU A 155 11.19 3.57 -1.39
N ASP A 156 12.38 4.17 -1.46
CA ASP A 156 12.58 5.60 -1.29
C ASP A 156 12.02 6.39 -2.48
N LEU A 157 12.29 5.92 -3.72
CA LEU A 157 11.78 6.54 -4.95
C LEU A 157 10.25 6.47 -5.02
N CYS A 158 9.65 5.41 -4.51
CA CYS A 158 8.19 5.26 -4.47
C CYS A 158 7.55 6.25 -3.49
N ALA A 159 8.17 6.47 -2.32
CA ALA A 159 7.74 7.51 -1.38
C ALA A 159 7.92 8.92 -1.98
N GLU A 160 9.03 9.19 -2.70
CA GLU A 160 9.21 10.47 -3.41
C GLU A 160 8.16 10.67 -4.52
N ALA A 161 7.82 9.60 -5.25
CA ALA A 161 6.76 9.65 -6.26
C ALA A 161 5.40 10.01 -5.64
N GLU A 162 5.03 9.40 -4.52
CA GLU A 162 3.79 9.73 -3.79
C GLU A 162 3.77 11.20 -3.36
N HIS A 163 4.89 11.76 -2.87
CA HIS A 163 4.97 13.18 -2.50
C HIS A 163 4.68 14.12 -3.68
N HIS A 164 4.90 13.67 -4.91
CA HIS A 164 4.56 14.41 -6.13
C HIS A 164 3.12 14.18 -6.61
N ALA A 165 2.44 13.16 -6.10
CA ALA A 165 1.05 12.86 -6.42
C ALA A 165 0.07 13.80 -5.70
N LYS A 166 -0.97 14.22 -6.42
CA LYS A 166 -2.16 14.80 -5.79
C LYS A 166 -3.13 13.69 -5.41
N ARG A 167 -4.09 14.05 -4.56
CA ARG A 167 -5.19 13.15 -4.18
C ARG A 167 -5.92 12.66 -5.42
N GLY A 168 -6.07 11.34 -5.53
CA GLY A 168 -6.67 10.67 -6.69
C GLY A 168 -5.71 10.45 -7.87
N GLU A 169 -4.41 10.71 -7.72
CA GLU A 169 -3.41 10.52 -8.77
C GLU A 169 -2.42 9.40 -8.44
N ILE A 170 -1.83 8.84 -9.51
CA ILE A 170 -0.70 7.93 -9.44
C ILE A 170 0.50 8.61 -10.08
N VAL A 171 1.61 8.68 -9.37
CA VAL A 171 2.90 9.12 -9.90
C VAL A 171 3.89 7.97 -9.84
N ALA A 172 4.64 7.78 -10.92
CA ALA A 172 5.59 6.70 -11.06
C ALA A 172 6.98 7.24 -11.44
N GLU A 173 8.02 6.55 -10.96
CA GLU A 173 9.40 6.79 -11.37
C GLU A 173 9.64 6.30 -12.81
N LYS A 174 10.57 6.94 -13.53
CA LYS A 174 10.80 6.75 -14.98
C LYS A 174 11.08 5.30 -15.42
N ASN A 175 11.60 4.43 -14.56
CA ASN A 175 11.89 3.04 -14.89
C ASN A 175 10.64 2.14 -14.82
N VAL A 176 9.53 2.65 -14.27
CA VAL A 176 8.24 1.98 -14.32
C VAL A 176 7.76 1.92 -15.78
N SER A 177 7.73 0.70 -16.31
CA SER A 177 7.31 0.40 -17.68
C SER A 177 5.81 0.17 -17.73
N ILE A 178 5.12 1.02 -18.50
CA ILE A 178 3.71 0.88 -18.84
C ILE A 178 3.50 1.01 -20.34
N ASN A 179 2.58 0.22 -20.89
CA ASN A 179 2.20 0.28 -22.29
C ASN A 179 1.51 1.59 -22.71
N SER A 180 1.24 1.72 -24.01
CA SER A 180 0.67 2.92 -24.64
C SER A 180 -0.80 3.18 -24.32
N SER A 181 -1.51 2.28 -23.63
CA SER A 181 -2.89 2.54 -23.19
C SER A 181 -2.96 3.52 -22.02
N PHE A 182 -1.84 3.74 -21.33
CA PHE A 182 -1.72 4.69 -20.24
C PHE A 182 -1.21 6.04 -20.73
N LEU A 183 -1.84 7.13 -20.29
CA LEU A 183 -1.39 8.48 -20.62
C LEU A 183 -0.29 8.92 -19.65
N LYS A 184 0.89 9.26 -20.17
CA LYS A 184 2.00 9.76 -19.36
C LYS A 184 2.04 11.28 -19.39
N THR A 185 2.02 11.91 -18.23
CA THR A 185 2.27 13.35 -18.08
C THR A 185 3.49 13.56 -17.21
N ALA A 186 4.54 14.20 -17.73
CA ALA A 186 5.73 14.50 -16.92
C ALA A 186 5.35 15.42 -15.73
N VAL A 187 5.83 15.07 -14.53
CA VAL A 187 5.59 15.85 -13.30
C VAL A 187 6.86 16.59 -12.88
N LYS A 188 7.99 15.88 -12.85
CA LYS A 188 9.33 16.38 -12.52
C LYS A 188 10.37 15.50 -13.22
N GLU A 189 11.64 15.91 -13.19
CA GLU A 189 12.74 15.05 -13.60
C GLU A 189 12.63 13.66 -12.92
N ASN A 190 12.66 12.60 -13.73
CA ASN A 190 12.48 11.20 -13.33
C ASN A 190 11.08 10.73 -12.90
N PHE A 191 10.05 11.58 -12.92
CA PHE A 191 8.70 11.18 -12.50
C PHE A 191 7.62 11.55 -13.52
N PHE A 192 6.66 10.65 -13.72
CA PHE A 192 5.49 10.88 -14.57
C PHE A 192 4.21 10.46 -13.85
N LYS A 193 3.13 11.18 -14.14
CA LYS A 193 1.78 10.83 -13.75
C LYS A 193 1.15 9.92 -14.80
N VAL A 194 0.35 8.96 -14.31
CA VAL A 194 -0.53 8.09 -15.10
C VAL A 194 -1.98 8.57 -15.03
#